data_AF-A0A3D4XSW3-F1
#
_entry.id   AF-A0A3D4XSW3-F1
#
_cell.length_a   1.000
_cell.length_b   1.000
_cell.length_c   1.000
_cell.angle_alpha   90.00
_cell.angle_beta   90.00
_cell.angle_gamma   90.00
#
_symmetry.space_group_name_H-M   'P 1'
#
loop_
_entity.id
_entity.type
_entity.pdbx_description
1 polymer ?
#
loop_
_entity_poly.entity_id
_entity_poly.type
_entity_poly.pdbx_seq_one_letter_code
_entity_poly.pdbx_strand_id
1 'polypeptide(L)' 'EYIDQEGLLLLSKDLGDIYPRKVIYFPKTGKVGMKKIQDLHHDAIAQRERQYMTNIKDLPIEGDVELF' A
#
# COMPACT_ATOMS: atom_id res chain seq x y z
N GLU A 1 8.58 3.88 -22.51
CA GLU A 1 7.75 3.23 -23.55
C GLU A 1 6.31 3.72 -23.53
N TYR A 2 5.43 3.35 -22.59
CA TYR A 2 4.04 3.83 -22.58
C TYR A 2 3.92 5.38 -22.52
N ILE A 3 4.69 6.02 -21.63
CA ILE A 3 4.73 7.49 -21.50
C ILE A 3 5.13 8.16 -22.83
N ASP A 4 6.07 7.55 -23.57
CA ASP A 4 6.59 8.09 -24.84
C ASP A 4 5.60 7.87 -25.98
N GLN A 5 4.95 6.70 -26.02
CA GLN A 5 3.92 6.36 -27.02
C GLN A 5 2.69 7.27 -26.93
N GLU A 6 2.28 7.60 -25.71
CA GLU A 6 1.15 8.52 -25.46
C GLU A 6 1.53 10.00 -25.63
N GLY A 7 2.80 10.31 -25.94
CA GLY A 7 3.28 11.69 -26.10
C GLY A 7 3.25 12.50 -24.80
N LEU A 8 3.26 11.83 -23.65
CA LEU A 8 3.23 12.49 -22.34
C LEU A 8 4.63 12.94 -21.95
N LEU A 9 4.73 14.18 -21.44
CA LEU A 9 6.00 14.71 -20.96
C LEU A 9 6.34 14.15 -19.57
N LEU A 10 7.41 13.37 -19.48
CA LEU A 10 7.91 12.86 -18.19
C LEU A 10 8.65 13.97 -17.42
N LEU A 11 8.00 14.53 -16.39
CA LEU A 11 8.60 15.57 -15.56
C LEU A 11 9.59 15.02 -14.52
N SER A 12 9.34 13.85 -13.96
CA SER A 12 10.19 13.21 -12.96
C SER A 12 9.86 11.72 -12.85
N LYS A 13 10.82 10.92 -12.40
CA LYS A 13 10.72 9.47 -12.26
C LYS A 13 11.49 9.01 -11.03
N ASP A 14 10.87 8.14 -10.25
CA ASP A 14 11.44 7.60 -9.02
C ASP A 14 11.12 6.10 -8.91
N LEU A 15 11.94 5.28 -9.56
CA LEU A 15 11.80 3.82 -9.65
C LEU A 15 13.08 3.11 -9.18
N GLY A 16 12.96 1.86 -8.72
CA GLY A 16 14.10 0.95 -8.53
C GLY A 16 14.89 1.10 -7.22
N ASP A 17 14.33 1.75 -6.20
CA ASP A 17 14.96 1.85 -4.88
C ASP A 17 14.40 0.77 -3.94
N ILE A 18 15.16 0.44 -2.89
CA ILE A 18 14.89 -0.62 -1.92
C ILE A 18 13.81 -0.23 -0.89
N TYR A 19 13.55 1.06 -0.72
CA TYR A 19 12.60 1.55 0.28
C TYR A 19 11.19 1.74 -0.30
N PRO A 20 10.13 1.33 0.44
CA PRO A 20 8.76 1.65 0.05
C PRO A 20 8.48 3.15 0.14
N ARG A 21 7.48 3.59 -0.62
CA ARG A 21 7.13 5.00 -0.78
C ARG A 21 5.66 5.24 -0.51
N LYS A 22 5.37 6.33 0.21
CA LYS A 22 4.03 6.90 0.30
C LYS A 22 3.93 8.02 -0.73
N VAL A 23 3.05 7.85 -1.72
CA VAL A 23 2.80 8.82 -2.79
C VAL A 23 1.43 9.45 -2.60
N ILE A 24 1.34 10.76 -2.73
CA ILE A 24 0.09 11.52 -2.69
C ILE A 24 0.04 12.43 -3.91
N TYR A 25 -0.97 12.24 -4.74
CA TYR A 25 -1.25 13.11 -5.88
C TYR A 25 -2.34 14.12 -5.53
N PHE A 26 -2.13 15.38 -5.91
CA PHE A 26 -3.09 16.47 -5.72
C PHE A 26 -3.71 16.85 -7.09
N PRO A 27 -4.88 16.31 -7.48
CA PRO A 27 -5.42 16.47 -8.83
C PRO A 27 -5.66 17.93 -9.23
N LYS A 28 -6.03 18.78 -8.26
CA LYS A 28 -6.31 20.20 -8.50
C LYS A 28 -5.07 21.01 -8.90
N THR A 29 -3.88 20.59 -8.48
CA THR A 29 -2.63 21.35 -8.71
C THR A 29 -1.60 20.58 -9.51
N GLY A 30 -1.83 19.29 -9.78
CA GLY A 30 -0.87 18.40 -10.43
C GLY A 30 0.36 18.06 -9.57
N LYS A 31 0.41 18.52 -8.31
CA LYS A 31 1.55 18.26 -7.42
C LYS A 31 1.56 16.80 -6.95
N VAL A 32 2.77 16.25 -6.84
CA VAL A 32 3.01 14.92 -6.26
C VAL A 32 3.89 15.10 -5.03
N GLY A 33 3.39 14.65 -3.89
CA GLY A 33 4.18 14.48 -2.67
C GLY A 33 4.67 13.04 -2.58
N MET A 34 5.95 12.84 -2.29
CA MET A 34 6.54 11.53 -2.04
C MET A 34 7.29 11.55 -0.70
N LYS A 35 7.08 10.51 0.11
CA LYS A 35 7.88 10.24 1.29
C LYS A 35 8.46 8.82 1.21
N LYS A 36 9.78 8.70 1.31
CA LYS A 36 10.46 7.40 1.51
C LYS A 36 10.18 6.91 2.93
N ILE A 37 9.71 5.69 3.07
CA ILE A 37 9.46 5.06 4.35
C ILE A 37 10.72 4.27 4.70
N GLN A 38 11.54 4.82 5.59
CA GLN A 38 12.78 4.18 6.05
C GLN A 38 12.51 3.16 7.15
N ASP A 39 11.58 3.49 8.05
CA ASP A 39 11.16 2.63 9.13
C ASP A 39 9.84 1.94 8.80
N LEU A 40 9.90 0.66 8.47
CA LEU A 40 8.76 -0.23 8.68
C LEU A 40 8.74 -0.57 10.15
N HIS A 41 8.06 0.24 10.97
CA HIS A 41 7.63 -0.21 12.29
C HIS A 41 6.60 -1.34 12.08
N HIS A 42 7.12 -2.55 11.82
CA HIS A 42 6.39 -3.80 11.61
C HIS A 42 5.58 -4.22 12.84
N ASP A 43 5.78 -3.56 13.98
CA ASP A 43 5.08 -3.88 15.23
C ASP A 43 3.56 -3.76 15.09
N ALA A 44 3.07 -2.76 14.35
CA ALA A 44 1.64 -2.57 14.15
C ALA A 44 1.00 -3.66 13.28
N ILE A 45 1.73 -4.19 12.30
CA ILE A 45 1.26 -5.29 11.44
C ILE A 45 1.27 -6.59 12.26
N ALA A 46 2.38 -6.90 12.92
CA ALA A 46 2.49 -8.08 13.78
C ALA A 46 1.50 -8.06 14.95
N GLN A 47 1.16 -6.89 15.48
CA GLN A 47 0.14 -6.74 16.52
C GLN A 47 -1.28 -6.96 15.98
N ARG A 48 -1.60 -6.46 14.77
CA ARG A 48 -2.89 -6.73 14.13
C ARG A 48 -3.08 -8.19 13.77
N GLU A 49 -2.07 -8.85 13.20
CA GLU A 49 -2.12 -10.28 12.88
C GLU A 49 -2.37 -11.12 14.13
N ARG A 50 -1.67 -10.81 15.24
CA ARG A 50 -1.90 -11.45 16.54
C ARG A 50 -3.32 -11.22 17.05
N GLN A 51 -3.84 -9.99 16.96
CA GLN A 51 -5.21 -9.68 17.38
C GLN A 51 -6.26 -10.40 16.51
N TYR A 52 -6.05 -10.47 15.18
CA TYR A 52 -6.94 -11.19 14.27
C TYR A 52 -6.96 -12.69 14.55
N MET A 53 -5.80 -13.31 14.78
CA MET A 53 -5.73 -14.72 15.17
C MET A 53 -6.45 -15.01 16.49
N THR A 54 -6.31 -14.13 17.49
CA THR A 54 -7.04 -14.29 18.76
C THR A 54 -8.54 -14.18 18.54
N ASN A 55 -8.98 -13.17 17.79
CA ASN A 55 -10.40 -13.00 17.49
C ASN A 55 -10.98 -14.21 16.75
N ILE A 56 -10.32 -14.74 15.71
CA ILE A 56 -10.81 -15.95 15.01
C ILE A 56 -10.96 -17.14 15.95
N LYS A 57 -10.05 -17.33 16.91
CA LYS A 57 -10.13 -18.43 17.88
C LYS A 57 -11.30 -18.30 18.83
N ASP A 58 -11.71 -17.07 19.13
CA ASP A 58 -12.77 -16.76 20.09
C ASP A 58 -14.16 -16.61 19.42
N LEU A 59 -14.23 -16.55 18.07
CA LEU A 59 -15.51 -16.56 17.36
C LEU A 59 -16.10 -18.00 17.38
N PRO A 60 -17.36 -18.18 17.81
CA PRO A 60 -18.06 -19.43 17.60
C PRO A 60 -18.22 -19.65 16.08
N ILE A 61 -17.91 -20.87 15.63
CA ILE A 61 -17.98 -21.27 14.22
C ILE A 61 -19.47 -21.37 13.84
N GLU A 62 -20.04 -20.28 13.33
CA GLU A 62 -21.40 -20.23 12.81
C GLU A 62 -21.36 -19.71 11.37
N GLY A 63 -21.19 -20.62 10.40
CA GLY A 63 -21.35 -20.32 8.98
C GLY A 63 -20.42 -21.10 8.05
N ASP A 64 -21.02 -21.83 7.10
CA ASP A 64 -20.34 -22.44 5.95
C ASP A 64 -19.61 -21.36 5.13
N VAL A 65 -18.38 -21.66 4.69
CA VAL A 65 -17.60 -20.81 3.80
C VAL A 65 -18.14 -20.98 2.37
N GLU A 66 -18.93 -20.02 1.88
CA GLU A 66 -19.23 -19.91 0.45
C GLU A 66 -18.07 -19.24 -0.30
N LEU A 67 -17.40 -19.99 -1.17
CA LEU A 67 -16.47 -19.48 -2.17
C LEU A 67 -17.25 -19.19 -3.46
N PHE A 68 -17.28 -17.92 -3.87
CA PHE A 68 -17.67 -17.51 -5.22
C PHE A 68 -16.46 -17.51 -6.16
#